data_AF-A0A662JAT6-F1
#
_entry.id   AF-A0A662JAT6-F1
#
_cell.length_a   1.000
_cell.length_b   1.000
_cell.length_c   1.000
_cell.angle_alpha   90.00
_cell.angle_beta   90.00
_cell.angle_gamma   90.00
#
_symmetry.space_group_name_H-M   'P 1'
#
loop_
_entity.id
_entity.type
_entity.pdbx_description
1 polymer ?
#
loop_
_entity_poly.entity_id
_entity_poly.type
_entity_poly.pdbx_seq_one_letter_code
_entity_poly.pdbx_strand_id
1 'polypeptide(L)'
;MWSILYYLRNDPEKLRESQRKRGLDPSIVDIAIKYDKEWRRKLTELNKLRHKHNVISKEIARLKGEERKRKIEEAKRILKEIERLEREVEELKGKRDEVLLSLPNIVDDDVPIGEDESDNVPIYFYGRPKVWRGYLSSFLEQTKGHNVEYEIIDWKPMSQYDMLKFLGKADTEKAAKVSGSRFYYLFDDLVWLEFALIMYAIDYLVKKGYRLVEPP
;
A
#
# COMPACT_ATOMS: atom_id res chain seq x y z
N MET A 1 -10.77 10.23 -8.38
CA MET A 1 -9.81 9.47 -7.56
C MET A 1 -8.89 10.48 -6.89
N TRP A 2 -9.04 10.68 -5.59
CA TRP A 2 -8.28 11.67 -4.83
C TRP A 2 -6.94 11.04 -4.45
N SER A 3 -5.82 11.57 -4.95
CA SER A 3 -4.48 11.00 -4.67
C SER A 3 -3.95 11.48 -3.32
N ILE A 4 -2.98 10.77 -2.73
CA ILE A 4 -2.29 11.22 -1.51
C ILE A 4 -1.72 12.64 -1.68
N LEU A 5 -1.19 12.95 -2.87
CA LEU A 5 -0.70 14.29 -3.21
C LEU A 5 -1.79 15.37 -3.20
N TYR A 6 -3.02 15.01 -3.58
CA TYR A 6 -4.15 15.93 -3.48
C TYR A 6 -4.43 16.28 -2.02
N TYR A 7 -4.51 15.28 -1.13
CA TYR A 7 -4.74 15.51 0.29
C TYR A 7 -3.60 16.29 0.93
N LEU A 8 -2.34 15.96 0.62
CA LEU A 8 -1.18 16.70 1.11
C LEU A 8 -1.29 18.22 0.90
N ARG A 9 -1.86 18.65 -0.22
CA ARG A 9 -1.94 20.06 -0.62
C ARG A 9 -3.22 20.76 -0.18
N ASN A 10 -4.33 20.03 -0.06
CA ASN A 10 -5.65 20.62 0.18
C ASN A 10 -6.19 20.32 1.59
N ASP A 11 -5.90 19.14 2.12
CA ASP A 11 -6.35 18.70 3.45
C ASP A 11 -5.32 17.72 4.07
N PRO A 12 -4.19 18.25 4.58
CA PRO A 12 -3.17 17.41 5.19
C PRO A 12 -3.60 16.85 6.55
N GLU A 13 -4.62 17.41 7.21
CA GLU A 13 -5.05 16.89 8.51
C GLU A 13 -5.69 15.52 8.37
N LYS A 14 -6.42 15.27 7.28
CA LYS A 14 -6.94 13.92 6.98
C LYS A 14 -5.83 12.87 6.85
N LEU A 15 -4.67 13.24 6.29
CA LEU A 15 -3.52 12.34 6.27
C LEU A 15 -2.94 12.13 7.67
N ARG A 16 -2.79 13.19 8.47
CA ARG A 16 -2.30 13.07 9.86
C ARG A 16 -3.21 12.20 10.72
N GLU A 17 -4.52 12.41 10.61
CA GLU A 17 -5.51 11.60 11.31
C GLU A 17 -5.43 10.14 10.87
N SER A 18 -5.36 9.87 9.57
CA SER A 18 -5.18 8.51 9.06
C SER A 18 -3.90 7.84 9.59
N GLN A 19 -2.81 8.59 9.80
CA GLN A 19 -1.60 8.05 10.43
C GLN A 19 -1.84 7.75 11.90
N ARG A 20 -2.48 8.65 12.65
CA ARG A 20 -2.83 8.43 14.06
C ARG A 20 -3.75 7.22 14.25
N LYS A 21 -4.77 7.06 13.39
CA LYS A 21 -5.67 5.89 13.40
C LYS A 21 -4.94 4.57 13.20
N ARG A 22 -3.77 4.58 12.53
CA ARG A 22 -2.90 3.42 12.30
C ARG A 22 -1.80 3.25 13.36
N GLY A 23 -1.75 4.11 14.38
CA GLY A 23 -0.63 4.15 15.34
C GLY A 23 0.70 4.59 14.73
N LEU A 24 0.69 5.24 13.55
CA LEU A 24 1.87 5.71 12.85
C LEU A 24 2.20 7.17 13.20
N ASP A 25 3.46 7.56 13.03
CA ASP A 25 3.90 8.93 13.25
C ASP A 25 3.30 9.89 12.20
N PRO A 26 2.48 10.89 12.61
CA PRO A 26 1.93 11.88 11.69
C PRO A 26 2.97 12.88 11.16
N SER A 27 4.16 12.98 11.76
CA SER A 27 5.20 13.94 11.36
C SER A 27 5.72 13.72 9.93
N ILE A 28 5.59 12.49 9.42
CA ILE A 28 5.95 12.14 8.04
C ILE A 28 5.15 12.97 7.01
N VAL A 29 3.91 13.36 7.36
CA VAL A 29 3.09 14.25 6.53
C VAL A 29 3.71 15.65 6.45
N ASP A 30 4.25 16.15 7.56
CA ASP A 30 4.91 17.47 7.58
C ASP A 30 6.22 17.47 6.78
N ILE A 31 6.95 16.35 6.78
CA ILE A 31 8.12 16.14 5.93
C ILE A 31 7.71 16.18 4.45
N ALA A 32 6.66 15.47 4.06
CA ALA A 32 6.13 15.50 2.69
C ALA A 32 5.69 16.92 2.28
N ILE A 33 5.01 17.65 3.17
CA ILE A 33 4.62 19.05 2.95
C ILE A 33 5.85 19.94 2.73
N LYS A 34 6.91 19.75 3.52
CA LYS A 34 8.16 20.51 3.40
C LYS A 34 8.79 20.31 2.03
N TYR A 35 8.99 19.06 1.60
CA TYR A 35 9.57 18.78 0.28
C TYR A 35 8.69 19.27 -0.86
N ASP A 36 7.36 19.13 -0.78
CA ASP A 36 6.45 19.66 -1.80
C ASP A 36 6.51 21.20 -1.90
N LYS A 37 6.57 21.90 -0.77
CA LYS A 37 6.70 23.37 -0.74
C LYS A 37 8.02 23.83 -1.33
N GLU A 38 9.13 23.21 -0.94
CA GLU A 38 10.46 23.54 -1.46
C GLU A 38 10.55 23.25 -2.97
N TRP A 39 10.03 22.11 -3.40
CA TRP A 39 9.96 21.72 -4.81
C TRP A 39 9.17 22.76 -5.63
N ARG A 40 7.96 23.15 -5.19
CA ARG A 40 7.16 24.16 -5.90
C ARG A 40 7.84 25.51 -5.97
N ARG A 41 8.52 25.94 -4.89
CA ARG A 41 9.28 27.19 -4.85
C ARG A 41 10.41 27.17 -5.88
N LYS A 42 11.24 26.12 -5.86
CA LYS A 42 12.40 25.96 -6.75
C LYS A 42 11.98 25.79 -8.21
N LEU A 43 10.89 25.07 -8.46
CA LEU A 43 10.31 24.94 -9.79
C LEU A 43 9.84 26.30 -10.35
N THR A 44 9.23 27.13 -9.50
CA THR A 44 8.81 28.49 -9.88
C THR A 44 10.02 29.37 -10.21
N GLU A 45 11.08 29.30 -9.40
CA GLU A 45 12.35 30.01 -9.62
C GLU A 45 13.02 29.58 -10.93
N LEU A 46 13.11 28.28 -11.17
CA LEU A 46 13.62 27.70 -12.41
C LEU A 46 12.84 28.21 -13.64
N ASN A 47 11.51 28.23 -13.57
CA ASN A 47 10.68 28.74 -14.67
C ASN A 47 10.88 30.24 -14.92
N LYS A 48 11.08 31.04 -13.85
CA LYS A 48 11.43 32.47 -13.99
C LYS A 48 12.79 32.66 -14.67
N LEU A 49 13.80 31.87 -14.31
CA LEU A 49 15.12 31.94 -14.94
C LEU A 49 15.08 31.50 -16.41
N ARG A 50 14.34 30.43 -16.73
CA ARG A 50 14.10 30.00 -18.11
C ARG A 50 13.44 31.10 -18.95
N HIS A 51 12.44 31.78 -18.39
CA HIS A 51 11.81 32.93 -19.04
C HIS A 51 12.81 34.08 -19.24
N LYS A 52 13.56 34.46 -18.20
CA LYS A 52 14.57 35.52 -18.27
C LYS A 52 15.65 35.21 -19.31
N HIS A 53 16.13 33.96 -19.35
CA HIS A 53 17.08 33.49 -20.35
C HIS A 53 16.51 33.67 -21.77
N ASN A 54 15.28 33.21 -22.02
CA ASN A 54 14.64 33.34 -23.33
C ASN A 54 14.45 34.79 -23.78
N VAL A 55 14.14 35.71 -22.85
CA VAL A 55 14.05 37.15 -23.13
C VAL A 55 15.43 37.70 -23.51
N ILE A 56 16.47 37.41 -22.72
CA ILE A 56 17.84 37.84 -23.01
C ILE A 56 18.36 37.26 -24.33
N SER A 57 18.08 35.99 -24.64
CA SER A 57 18.47 35.38 -25.92
C SER A 57 17.84 36.10 -27.11
N LYS A 58 16.59 36.57 -27.00
CA LYS A 58 15.92 37.38 -28.04
C LYS A 58 16.53 38.78 -28.15
N GLU A 59 16.91 39.40 -27.04
CA GLU A 59 17.57 40.72 -27.01
C GLU A 59 18.96 40.68 -27.65
N ILE A 60 19.75 39.62 -27.39
CA ILE A 60 21.11 39.45 -27.94
C ILE A 60 21.12 39.47 -29.47
N ALA A 61 20.07 38.97 -30.12
CA ALA A 61 19.94 38.98 -31.58
C ALA A 61 19.81 40.40 -32.17
N ARG A 62 19.41 41.39 -31.37
CA ARG A 62 19.19 42.79 -31.80
C ARG A 62 20.34 43.73 -31.41
N LEU A 63 21.23 43.30 -30.51
CA LEU A 63 22.32 44.12 -29.96
C LEU A 63 23.65 43.94 -30.73
N LYS A 64 24.51 44.97 -30.73
CA LYS A 64 25.86 44.95 -31.34
C LYS A 64 26.91 45.49 -30.38
N GLY A 65 28.18 45.18 -30.62
CA GLY A 65 29.31 45.74 -29.85
C GLY A 65 29.42 45.23 -28.40
N GLU A 66 29.84 46.11 -27.49
CA GLU A 66 30.10 45.84 -26.06
C GLU A 66 28.84 45.38 -25.29
N GLU A 67 27.66 45.95 -25.57
CA GLU A 67 26.40 45.55 -24.91
C GLU A 67 26.02 44.10 -25.21
N ARG A 68 26.28 43.64 -26.45
CA ARG A 68 26.07 42.25 -26.85
C ARG A 68 26.94 41.30 -26.02
N LYS A 69 28.22 41.64 -25.81
CA LYS A 69 29.14 40.83 -24.99
C LYS A 69 28.67 40.73 -23.54
N ARG A 70 28.21 41.84 -22.94
CA ARG A 70 27.68 41.86 -21.57
C ARG A 70 26.45 40.96 -21.41
N LYS A 71 25.49 41.03 -22.34
CA LYS A 71 24.28 40.19 -22.32
C LYS A 71 24.56 38.71 -22.57
N ILE A 72 25.56 38.36 -23.39
CA ILE A 72 26.02 36.97 -23.57
C ILE A 72 26.56 36.40 -22.24
N GLU A 73 27.34 37.19 -21.51
CA GLU A 73 27.88 36.76 -20.21
C GLU A 73 26.76 36.60 -19.15
N GLU A 74 25.77 37.49 -19.14
CA GLU A 74 24.57 37.33 -18.31
C GLU A 74 23.79 36.05 -18.66
N ALA A 75 23.59 35.76 -19.95
CA ALA A 75 22.91 34.54 -20.39
C ALA A 75 23.65 33.27 -19.96
N LYS A 76 24.98 33.23 -20.08
CA LYS A 76 25.81 32.11 -19.61
C LYS A 76 25.70 31.89 -18.10
N ARG A 77 25.66 32.97 -17.31
CA ARG A 77 25.45 32.87 -15.85
C ARG A 77 24.08 32.29 -15.52
N ILE A 78 23.04 32.73 -16.24
CA ILE A 78 21.69 32.20 -16.05
C ILE A 78 21.61 30.72 -16.42
N LEU A 79 22.28 30.28 -17.49
CA LEU A 79 22.33 28.85 -17.85
C LEU A 79 22.94 27.98 -16.74
N LYS A 80 24.06 28.39 -16.15
CA LYS A 80 24.66 27.68 -15.01
C LYS A 80 23.71 27.57 -13.82
N GLU A 81 22.95 28.62 -13.56
CA GLU A 81 21.98 28.63 -12.47
C GLU A 81 20.74 27.77 -12.77
N ILE A 82 20.31 27.73 -14.03
CA ILE A 82 19.27 26.81 -14.50
C ILE A 82 19.71 25.35 -14.27
N GLU A 83 20.92 24.96 -14.71
CA GLU A 83 21.44 23.60 -14.53
C GLU A 83 21.57 23.19 -13.05
N ARG A 84 21.85 24.16 -12.16
CA ARG A 84 21.90 23.94 -10.71
C ARG A 84 20.50 23.71 -10.16
N LEU A 85 19.54 24.58 -10.48
CA LEU A 85 18.15 24.47 -10.02
C LEU A 85 17.44 23.25 -10.59
N GLU A 86 17.74 22.82 -11.81
CA GLU A 86 17.19 21.59 -12.39
C GLU A 86 17.55 20.35 -11.55
N ARG A 87 18.81 20.25 -11.12
CA ARG A 87 19.26 19.18 -10.22
C ARG A 87 18.56 19.23 -8.87
N GLU A 88 18.47 20.42 -8.26
CA GLU A 88 17.77 20.59 -6.98
C GLU A 88 16.28 20.25 -7.08
N VAL A 89 15.61 20.62 -8.18
CA VAL A 89 14.20 20.32 -8.41
C VAL A 89 13.98 18.82 -8.55
N GLU A 90 14.83 18.10 -9.30
CA GLU A 90 14.68 16.65 -9.43
C GLU A 90 14.99 15.92 -8.12
N GLU A 91 16.00 16.37 -7.37
CA GLU A 91 16.31 15.81 -6.04
C GLU A 91 15.15 16.00 -5.06
N LEU A 92 14.58 17.21 -4.99
CA LEU A 92 13.42 17.50 -4.12
C LEU A 92 12.18 16.72 -4.53
N LYS A 93 11.98 16.51 -5.84
CA LYS A 93 10.90 15.68 -6.36
C LYS A 93 11.08 14.23 -5.94
N GLY A 94 12.28 13.67 -6.09
CA GLY A 94 12.60 12.30 -5.65
C GLY A 94 12.33 12.10 -4.16
N LYS A 95 12.83 13.01 -3.31
CA LYS A 95 12.58 12.98 -1.86
C LYS A 95 11.10 13.10 -1.51
N ARG A 96 10.36 13.97 -2.19
CA ARG A 96 8.91 14.10 -2.00
C ARG A 96 8.20 12.79 -2.37
N ASP A 97 8.52 12.22 -3.53
CA ASP A 97 7.84 11.04 -4.05
C ASP A 97 8.16 9.79 -3.22
N GLU A 98 9.38 9.66 -2.69
CA GLU A 98 9.75 8.63 -1.72
C GLU A 98 8.88 8.68 -0.45
N VAL A 99 8.70 9.87 0.13
CA VAL A 99 7.85 10.05 1.31
C VAL A 99 6.37 9.83 0.98
N LEU A 100 5.91 10.24 -0.22
CA LEU A 100 4.54 10.00 -0.64
C LEU A 100 4.23 8.52 -0.86
N LEU A 101 5.20 7.74 -1.32
CA LEU A 101 5.07 6.29 -1.53
C LEU A 101 5.11 5.50 -0.22
N SER A 102 5.72 6.05 0.83
CA SER A 102 5.72 5.42 2.16
C SER A 102 4.42 5.65 2.95
N LEU A 103 3.60 6.62 2.53
CA LEU A 103 2.30 6.87 3.14
C LEU A 103 1.29 5.78 2.74
N PRO A 104 0.63 5.12 3.72
CA PRO A 104 -0.42 4.16 3.43
C PRO A 104 -1.66 4.86 2.85
N ASN A 105 -2.58 4.07 2.30
CA ASN A 105 -3.86 4.61 1.86
C ASN A 105 -4.64 5.18 3.06
N ILE A 106 -5.51 6.15 2.78
CA ILE A 106 -6.34 6.81 3.80
C ILE A 106 -7.31 5.80 4.39
N VAL A 107 -7.38 5.77 5.72
CA VAL A 107 -8.35 4.98 6.47
C VAL A 107 -9.74 5.59 6.27
N ASP A 108 -10.72 4.76 5.89
CA ASP A 108 -12.11 5.20 5.74
C ASP A 108 -12.72 5.54 7.10
N ASP A 109 -13.75 6.39 7.11
CA ASP A 109 -14.37 6.88 8.33
C ASP A 109 -15.12 5.77 9.08
N ASP A 110 -15.59 4.74 8.37
CA ASP A 110 -16.29 3.57 8.93
C ASP A 110 -15.33 2.53 9.55
N VAL A 111 -14.01 2.68 9.40
CA VAL A 111 -13.03 1.73 9.94
C VAL A 111 -12.85 1.96 11.44
N PRO A 112 -13.09 0.94 12.29
CA PRO A 112 -12.90 1.07 13.73
C PRO A 112 -11.42 1.30 14.07
N ILE A 113 -11.18 2.08 15.13
CA ILE A 113 -9.83 2.33 15.65
C ILE A 113 -9.43 1.13 16.51
N GLY A 114 -8.22 0.61 16.27
CA GLY A 114 -7.63 -0.50 17.01
C GLY A 114 -6.12 -0.53 16.89
N GLU A 115 -5.45 -1.13 17.86
CA GLU A 115 -3.99 -1.34 17.88
C GLU A 115 -3.62 -2.64 17.16
N ASP A 116 -4.38 -3.71 17.38
CA ASP A 116 -4.11 -5.04 16.82
C ASP A 116 -5.39 -5.81 16.46
N GLU A 117 -5.23 -7.10 16.15
CA GLU A 117 -6.33 -7.97 15.72
C GLU A 117 -7.43 -8.16 16.79
N SER A 118 -7.14 -7.88 18.07
CA SER A 118 -8.10 -8.01 19.17
C SER A 118 -9.15 -6.91 19.20
N ASP A 119 -8.87 -5.76 18.60
CA ASP A 119 -9.80 -4.64 18.46
C ASP A 119 -10.71 -4.75 17.23
N ASN A 120 -10.52 -5.80 16.40
CA ASN A 120 -11.39 -6.04 15.27
C ASN A 120 -12.81 -6.34 15.75
N VAL A 121 -13.78 -5.62 15.17
CA VAL A 121 -15.20 -5.76 15.51
C VAL A 121 -15.87 -6.76 14.55
N PRO A 122 -16.38 -7.91 15.02
CA PRO A 122 -17.13 -8.83 14.19
C PRO A 122 -18.44 -8.18 13.69
N ILE A 123 -18.65 -8.17 12.37
CA ILE A 123 -19.86 -7.56 11.78
C ILE A 123 -20.97 -8.58 11.50
N TYR A 124 -20.62 -9.86 11.31
CA TYR A 124 -21.57 -10.89 10.91
C TYR A 124 -21.02 -12.30 11.20
N PHE A 125 -21.93 -13.23 11.51
CA PHE A 125 -21.66 -14.66 11.70
C PHE A 125 -22.61 -15.49 10.84
N TYR A 126 -22.15 -16.65 10.37
CA TYR A 126 -22.95 -17.54 9.53
C TYR A 126 -22.71 -19.01 9.84
N GLY A 127 -23.79 -19.80 9.76
CA GLY A 127 -23.77 -21.25 9.96
C GLY A 127 -23.92 -21.67 11.41
N ARG A 128 -23.75 -22.98 11.63
CA ARG A 128 -23.88 -23.62 12.94
C ARG A 128 -22.59 -24.39 13.29
N PRO A 129 -21.57 -23.73 13.87
CA PRO A 129 -20.31 -24.36 14.23
C PRO A 129 -20.48 -25.50 15.24
N LYS A 130 -19.63 -26.53 15.09
CA LYS A 130 -19.46 -27.60 16.07
C LYS A 130 -18.35 -27.25 17.05
N VAL A 131 -18.71 -26.99 18.31
CA VAL A 131 -17.82 -26.46 19.33
C VAL A 131 -17.53 -27.54 20.37
N TRP A 132 -16.26 -27.90 20.52
CA TRP A 132 -15.85 -28.82 21.58
C TRP A 132 -16.00 -28.17 22.94
N ARG A 133 -16.48 -28.92 23.94
CA ARG A 133 -16.70 -28.39 25.30
C ARG A 133 -15.51 -27.64 25.88
N GLY A 134 -14.28 -28.10 25.61
CA GLY A 134 -13.07 -27.45 26.10
C GLY A 134 -12.78 -26.08 25.48
N TYR A 135 -13.42 -25.73 24.34
CA TYR A 135 -13.30 -24.43 23.69
C TYR A 135 -14.54 -23.55 23.84
N LEU A 136 -15.57 -24.01 24.57
CA LEU A 136 -16.84 -23.29 24.68
C LEU A 136 -16.66 -21.87 25.22
N SER A 137 -15.87 -21.68 26.28
CA SER A 137 -15.65 -20.35 26.87
C SER A 137 -14.99 -19.37 25.88
N SER A 138 -14.00 -19.84 25.11
CA SER A 138 -13.32 -19.00 24.11
C SER A 138 -14.26 -18.67 22.94
N PHE A 139 -15.05 -19.64 22.49
CA PHE A 139 -16.05 -19.42 21.45
C PHE A 139 -17.10 -18.39 21.87
N LEU A 140 -17.61 -18.47 23.10
CA LEU A 140 -18.58 -17.51 23.62
C LEU A 140 -18.01 -16.09 23.76
N GLU A 141 -16.72 -15.94 24.09
CA GLU A 141 -16.09 -14.61 24.10
C GLU A 141 -15.94 -14.05 22.68
N GLN A 142 -15.54 -14.86 21.70
CA GLN A 142 -15.41 -14.45 20.29
C GLN A 142 -16.75 -14.11 19.63
N THR A 143 -17.86 -14.71 20.10
CA THR A 143 -19.21 -14.51 19.55
C THR A 143 -20.08 -13.60 20.42
N LYS A 144 -19.47 -12.97 21.43
CA LYS A 144 -20.16 -12.15 22.41
C LYS A 144 -20.91 -11.01 21.76
N GLY A 145 -22.19 -10.86 22.14
CA GLY A 145 -23.08 -9.85 21.55
C GLY A 145 -23.74 -10.29 20.24
N HIS A 146 -23.45 -11.49 19.74
CA HIS A 146 -24.08 -12.04 18.53
C HIS A 146 -24.87 -13.30 18.85
N ASN A 147 -26.03 -13.44 18.19
CA ASN A 147 -26.84 -14.65 18.30
C ASN A 147 -26.36 -15.70 17.31
N VAL A 148 -25.29 -16.42 17.66
CA VAL A 148 -24.71 -17.49 16.83
C VAL A 148 -25.25 -18.83 17.29
N GLU A 149 -25.92 -19.56 16.40
CA GLU A 149 -26.31 -20.93 16.67
C GLU A 149 -25.09 -21.85 16.68
N TYR A 150 -24.99 -22.79 17.62
CA TYR A 150 -23.89 -23.75 17.65
C TYR A 150 -24.34 -25.14 18.10
N GLU A 151 -23.46 -26.13 17.94
CA GLU A 151 -23.64 -27.51 18.40
C GLU A 151 -22.46 -27.87 19.30
N ILE A 152 -22.73 -28.39 20.50
CA ILE A 152 -21.68 -28.84 21.42
C ILE A 152 -21.29 -30.27 21.05
N ILE A 153 -19.98 -30.52 20.93
CA ILE A 153 -19.42 -31.86 20.72
C ILE A 153 -18.53 -32.30 21.88
N ASP A 154 -18.53 -33.61 22.14
CA ASP A 154 -17.83 -34.23 23.28
C ASP A 154 -16.43 -34.73 22.93
N TRP A 155 -16.10 -34.84 21.64
CA TRP A 155 -14.78 -35.23 21.15
C TRP A 155 -13.96 -33.99 20.77
N LYS A 156 -12.67 -34.00 21.10
CA LYS A 156 -11.74 -32.93 20.72
C LYS A 156 -11.41 -33.04 19.23
N PRO A 157 -11.71 -32.03 18.40
CA PRO A 157 -11.34 -32.05 17.00
C PRO A 157 -9.83 -32.13 16.82
N MET A 158 -9.42 -32.95 15.86
CA MET A 158 -8.04 -33.04 15.45
C MET A 158 -7.66 -31.75 14.70
N SER A 159 -6.44 -31.25 14.92
CA SER A 159 -5.93 -30.12 14.13
C SER A 159 -5.83 -30.54 12.66
N GLN A 160 -5.88 -29.58 11.74
CA GLN A 160 -5.69 -29.89 10.32
C GLN A 160 -4.35 -30.60 10.10
N TYR A 161 -3.27 -30.15 10.75
CA TYR A 161 -1.95 -30.75 10.63
C TYR A 161 -1.93 -32.23 11.05
N ASP A 162 -2.47 -32.54 12.24
CA ASP A 162 -2.51 -33.91 12.74
C ASP A 162 -3.41 -34.79 11.86
N MET A 163 -4.51 -34.24 11.35
CA MET A 163 -5.42 -34.94 10.45
C MET A 163 -4.76 -35.28 9.11
N LEU A 164 -4.02 -34.34 8.53
CA LEU A 164 -3.26 -34.58 7.30
C LEU A 164 -2.23 -35.70 7.47
N LYS A 165 -1.54 -35.72 8.62
CA LYS A 165 -0.57 -36.76 8.98
C LYS A 165 -1.26 -38.11 9.21
N PHE A 166 -2.38 -38.13 9.92
CA PHE A 166 -3.17 -39.34 10.19
C PHE A 166 -3.70 -39.97 8.90
N LEU A 167 -4.19 -39.15 7.97
CA LEU A 167 -4.68 -39.61 6.66
C LEU A 167 -3.54 -40.00 5.70
N GLY A 168 -2.29 -39.60 5.97
CA GLY A 168 -1.17 -39.80 5.07
C GLY A 168 -1.28 -39.01 3.75
N LYS A 169 -2.02 -37.89 3.76
CA LYS A 169 -2.35 -37.11 2.55
C LYS A 169 -1.52 -35.84 2.38
N ALA A 170 -0.59 -35.58 3.30
CA ALA A 170 0.41 -34.54 3.13
C ALA A 170 1.75 -34.91 3.80
N ASP A 171 2.84 -34.34 3.31
CA ASP A 171 4.18 -34.46 3.91
C ASP A 171 4.87 -33.10 4.00
N THR A 172 4.91 -32.56 5.21
CA THR A 172 5.63 -31.32 5.54
C THR A 172 7.10 -31.57 5.86
N GLU A 173 7.48 -32.78 6.29
CA GLU A 173 8.86 -33.09 6.70
C GLU A 173 9.76 -33.26 5.47
N LYS A 174 9.30 -33.99 4.45
CA LYS A 174 10.02 -34.12 3.18
C LYS A 174 10.07 -32.80 2.44
N ALA A 175 8.97 -32.05 2.42
CA ALA A 175 8.94 -30.71 1.84
C ALA A 175 9.93 -29.78 2.55
N ALA A 176 10.03 -29.85 3.88
CA ALA A 176 11.02 -29.10 4.63
C ALA A 176 12.46 -29.45 4.29
N LYS A 177 12.76 -30.73 4.02
CA LYS A 177 14.10 -31.16 3.58
C LYS A 177 14.46 -30.67 2.17
N VAL A 178 13.47 -30.52 1.30
CA VAL A 178 13.69 -30.12 -0.11
C VAL A 178 13.69 -28.61 -0.29
N SER A 179 12.75 -27.92 0.36
CA SER A 179 12.44 -26.50 0.11
C SER A 179 12.53 -25.62 1.36
N GLY A 180 12.77 -26.19 2.54
CA GLY A 180 12.81 -25.46 3.81
C GLY A 180 11.44 -25.34 4.49
N SER A 181 11.40 -24.60 5.59
CA SER A 181 10.17 -24.46 6.40
C SER A 181 8.99 -23.88 5.62
N ARG A 182 7.76 -24.22 6.03
CA ARG A 182 6.48 -23.74 5.45
C ARG A 182 6.17 -24.25 4.03
N PHE A 183 6.86 -25.30 3.58
CA PHE A 183 6.48 -26.06 2.39
C PHE A 183 5.79 -27.37 2.77
N TYR A 184 4.99 -27.91 1.85
CA TYR A 184 4.28 -29.17 2.00
C TYR A 184 4.12 -29.86 0.64
N TYR A 185 4.03 -31.19 0.67
CA TYR A 185 3.47 -31.98 -0.44
C TYR A 185 2.05 -32.38 -0.07
N LEU A 186 1.10 -32.25 -1.00
CA LEU A 186 -0.24 -32.85 -0.90
C LEU A 186 -0.29 -34.11 -1.75
N PHE A 187 -1.11 -35.08 -1.34
CA PHE A 187 -1.28 -36.35 -2.04
C PHE A 187 -2.75 -36.70 -2.29
N ASP A 188 -2.96 -37.48 -3.35
CA ASP A 188 -4.23 -38.12 -3.73
C ASP A 188 -5.45 -37.18 -3.68
N ASP A 189 -6.46 -37.54 -2.90
CA ASP A 189 -7.76 -36.88 -2.82
C ASP A 189 -7.65 -35.42 -2.38
N LEU A 190 -6.59 -35.03 -1.65
CA LEU A 190 -6.38 -33.62 -1.28
C LEU A 190 -5.88 -32.78 -2.44
N VAL A 191 -5.09 -33.37 -3.36
CA VAL A 191 -4.72 -32.70 -4.60
C VAL A 191 -5.96 -32.48 -5.46
N TRP A 192 -6.83 -33.49 -5.56
CA TRP A 192 -8.11 -33.34 -6.25
C TRP A 192 -9.02 -32.30 -5.59
N LEU A 193 -9.07 -32.26 -4.26
CA LEU A 193 -9.84 -31.26 -3.52
C LEU A 193 -9.32 -29.84 -3.76
N GLU A 194 -8.00 -29.64 -3.79
CA GLU A 194 -7.38 -28.35 -4.12
C GLU A 194 -7.83 -27.85 -5.50
N PHE A 195 -7.71 -28.69 -6.53
CA PHE A 195 -8.19 -28.35 -7.87
C PHE A 195 -9.70 -28.10 -7.90
N ALA A 196 -10.50 -28.91 -7.21
CA ALA A 196 -11.95 -28.76 -7.17
C ALA A 196 -12.37 -27.42 -6.54
N LEU A 197 -11.71 -26.98 -5.47
CA LEU A 197 -11.98 -25.68 -4.83
C LEU A 197 -11.63 -24.51 -5.74
N ILE A 198 -10.48 -24.56 -6.42
CA ILE A 198 -10.06 -23.55 -7.40
C ILE A 198 -11.10 -23.46 -8.53
N MET A 199 -11.46 -24.60 -9.12
CA MET A 199 -12.43 -24.65 -10.21
C MET A 199 -13.83 -24.17 -9.79
N TYR A 200 -14.27 -24.54 -8.58
CA TYR A 200 -15.52 -24.05 -8.02
C TYR A 200 -15.52 -22.52 -7.87
N ALA A 201 -14.44 -21.94 -7.31
CA ALA A 201 -14.34 -20.49 -7.13
C ALA A 201 -14.33 -19.75 -8.47
N ILE A 202 -13.61 -20.27 -9.48
CA ILE A 202 -13.60 -19.73 -10.84
C ILE A 202 -15.00 -19.74 -11.44
N ASP A 203 -15.66 -20.90 -11.45
CA ASP A 203 -17.02 -21.04 -12.01
C ASP A 203 -18.01 -20.10 -11.31
N TYR A 204 -17.96 -20.04 -9.98
CA TYR A 204 -18.82 -19.18 -9.16
C TYR A 204 -18.64 -17.69 -9.51
N LEU A 205 -17.40 -17.21 -9.63
CA LEU A 205 -17.12 -15.80 -9.93
C LEU A 205 -17.40 -15.47 -11.39
N VAL A 206 -17.07 -16.35 -12.34
CA VAL A 206 -17.38 -16.12 -13.76
C VAL A 206 -18.89 -16.03 -13.99
N LYS A 207 -19.69 -16.86 -13.32
CA LYS A 207 -21.16 -16.77 -13.34
C LYS A 207 -21.69 -15.43 -12.80
N LYS A 208 -20.94 -14.74 -11.95
CA LYS A 208 -21.25 -13.37 -11.49
C LYS A 208 -20.75 -12.27 -12.43
N GLY A 209 -20.17 -12.63 -13.58
CA GLY A 209 -19.70 -11.70 -14.60
C GLY A 209 -18.26 -11.23 -14.45
N TYR A 210 -17.46 -11.86 -13.55
CA TYR A 210 -16.04 -11.55 -13.43
C TYR A 210 -15.26 -12.12 -14.63
N ARG A 211 -14.30 -11.34 -15.14
CA ARG A 211 -13.40 -11.80 -16.21
C ARG A 211 -12.32 -12.71 -15.62
N LEU A 212 -12.23 -13.93 -16.12
CA LEU A 212 -11.14 -14.85 -15.79
C LEU A 212 -9.85 -14.42 -16.49
N VAL A 213 -8.76 -14.33 -15.73
CA VAL A 213 -7.42 -13.95 -16.21
C VAL A 213 -6.39 -14.84 -15.53
N GLU A 214 -5.46 -15.40 -16.30
CA GLU A 214 -4.25 -16.07 -15.81
C GLU A 214 -3.09 -15.08 -15.90
N PRO A 215 -2.63 -14.50 -14.77
CA PRO A 215 -1.49 -13.59 -14.77
C PRO A 215 -0.15 -14.35 -14.85
N PRO A 216 0.92 -13.68 -15.30
CA PRO A 216 2.29 -14.23 -15.23
C PRO A 216 2.79 -14.47 -13.80
#